data_AF-A0A7H4PMA8-F1
#
_entry.id   AF-A0A7H4PMA8-F1
#
_cell.length_a   1.000
_cell.length_b   1.000
_cell.length_c   1.000
_cell.angle_alpha   90.00
_cell.angle_beta   90.00
_cell.angle_gamma   90.00
#
_symmetry.space_group_name_H-M   'P 1'
#
loop_
_entity.id
_entity.type
_entity.pdbx_description
1 polymer ?
#
loop_
_entity_poly.entity_id
_entity_poly.type
_entity_poly.pdbx_seq_one_letter_code
_entity_poly.pdbx_strand_id
1 'polypeptide(L)'
;MSNFFCDDVDSEDNLIALCRDCHKLFDNPRTIEGYREMYAIKKQLRQAAQIKNSQFNFKIEEEIKEIIDILSTLEPSEGSQLSYKAMRVDDKILPESGPAFKIKVKAQVAYFYTEIKKLFQQLDQRVPNTSEIIFNEVKTYYLILKRENLSQSEIYNHLINWIKTNTKETNSVAAEVLVCFFIQNCEVYS
;
A
#
# COMPACT_ATOMS: atom_id res chain seq x y z
N MET A 1 28.71 5.15 20.19
CA MET A 1 27.78 4.66 19.15
C MET A 1 28.40 3.41 18.56
N SER A 2 27.69 2.29 18.59
CA SER A 2 28.16 1.02 18.04
C SER A 2 28.34 1.17 16.52
N ASN A 3 29.49 0.73 16.00
CA ASN A 3 29.82 0.78 14.56
C ASN A 3 29.36 -0.49 13.82
N PHE A 4 28.43 -1.24 14.38
CA PHE A 4 27.97 -2.52 13.85
C PHE A 4 26.52 -2.41 13.38
N PHE A 5 26.19 -3.18 12.34
CA PHE A 5 24.82 -3.31 11.85
C PHE A 5 24.01 -4.34 12.64
N CYS A 6 24.69 -5.30 13.24
CA CYS A 6 24.14 -6.31 14.14
C CYS A 6 25.03 -6.41 15.38
N ASP A 7 24.44 -6.61 16.56
CA ASP A 7 25.20 -6.76 17.80
C ASP A 7 26.03 -8.06 17.82
N ASP A 8 25.63 -9.06 17.03
CA ASP A 8 26.47 -10.22 16.72
C ASP A 8 27.58 -9.81 15.73
N VAL A 9 28.81 -9.79 16.20
CA VAL A 9 29.99 -9.38 15.44
C VAL A 9 30.24 -10.23 14.20
N ASP A 10 29.86 -11.51 14.23
CA ASP A 10 30.07 -12.45 13.13
C ASP A 10 28.87 -12.53 12.17
N SER A 11 27.84 -11.72 12.39
CA SER A 11 26.69 -11.62 11.50
C SER A 11 27.10 -11.24 10.08
N GLU A 12 26.48 -11.87 9.08
CA GLU A 12 26.64 -11.53 7.66
C GLU A 12 26.32 -10.05 7.36
N ASP A 13 25.51 -9.41 8.20
CA ASP A 13 25.21 -7.98 8.12
C ASP A 13 26.44 -7.10 8.36
N ASN A 14 27.41 -7.59 9.13
CA ASN A 14 28.68 -6.92 9.43
C ASN A 14 29.80 -7.27 8.42
N LEU A 15 29.63 -8.28 7.57
CA LEU A 15 30.62 -8.73 6.59
C LEU A 15 30.46 -8.03 5.23
N ILE A 16 31.56 -7.70 4.55
CA ILE A 16 31.55 -7.17 3.19
C ILE A 16 32.45 -8.02 2.28
N ALA A 17 31.90 -8.45 1.15
CA ALA A 17 32.67 -9.17 0.14
C ALA A 17 33.53 -8.18 -0.67
N LEU A 18 34.84 -8.42 -0.70
CA LEU A 18 35.80 -7.60 -1.44
C LEU A 18 36.55 -8.46 -2.46
N CYS A 19 36.92 -7.86 -3.60
CA CYS A 19 37.88 -8.50 -4.49
C CYS A 19 39.28 -8.53 -3.82
N ARG A 20 40.20 -9.30 -4.40
CA ARG A 20 41.56 -9.47 -3.87
C ARG A 20 42.29 -8.14 -3.66
N ASP A 21 42.17 -7.22 -4.59
CA ASP A 21 42.87 -5.93 -4.55
C ASP A 21 42.27 -4.99 -3.50
N CYS A 22 40.93 -4.89 -3.44
CA CYS A 22 40.24 -4.09 -2.42
C CYS A 22 40.50 -4.64 -1.01
N HIS A 23 40.53 -5.96 -0.82
CA HIS A 23 40.89 -6.57 0.45
C HIS A 23 42.33 -6.22 0.85
N LYS A 24 43.27 -6.30 -0.09
CA LYS A 24 44.67 -5.99 0.18
C LYS A 24 44.86 -4.52 0.58
N LEU A 25 44.16 -3.61 -0.10
CA LEU A 25 44.17 -2.17 0.21
C LEU A 25 43.57 -1.89 1.59
N PHE A 26 42.48 -2.58 1.94
CA PHE A 26 41.79 -2.39 3.21
C PHE A 26 42.59 -2.88 4.43
N ASP A 27 43.27 -4.03 4.32
CA ASP A 27 43.95 -4.66 5.46
C ASP A 27 45.41 -4.24 5.66
N ASN A 28 46.04 -3.52 4.72
CA ASN A 28 47.47 -3.21 4.76
C ASN A 28 47.81 -1.73 4.46
N PRO A 29 47.83 -0.83 5.47
CA PRO A 29 47.49 -1.07 6.87
C PRO A 29 45.98 -0.93 7.12
N ARG A 30 45.48 -1.70 8.08
CA ARG A 30 44.11 -1.54 8.58
C ARG A 30 43.98 -0.25 9.39
N THR A 31 43.10 0.64 8.96
CA THR A 31 42.88 1.97 9.58
C THR A 31 41.42 2.16 9.99
N ILE A 32 41.17 3.09 10.93
CA ILE A 32 39.81 3.44 11.36
C ILE A 32 39.06 4.12 10.20
N GLU A 33 39.76 4.94 9.43
CA GLU A 33 39.24 5.66 8.26
C GLU A 33 38.79 4.66 7.19
N GLY A 34 39.65 3.69 6.84
CA GLY A 34 39.30 2.64 5.89
C GLY A 34 38.13 1.79 6.36
N TYR A 35 38.02 1.50 7.67
CA TYR A 35 36.85 0.81 8.22
C TYR A 35 35.57 1.61 8.06
N ARG A 36 35.59 2.93 8.34
CA ARG A 36 34.42 3.80 8.16
C ARG A 36 34.00 3.89 6.70
N GLU A 37 34.94 3.90 5.77
CA GLU A 37 34.67 3.85 4.34
C GLU A 37 33.97 2.55 3.95
N MET A 38 34.49 1.40 4.39
CA MET A 38 33.86 0.10 4.13
C MET A 38 32.46 -0.01 4.76
N TYR A 39 32.28 0.53 5.97
CA TYR A 39 30.97 0.61 6.62
C TYR A 39 29.98 1.45 5.79
N ALA A 40 30.41 2.61 5.28
CA ALA A 40 29.59 3.47 4.44
C ALA A 40 29.21 2.76 3.12
N ILE A 41 30.15 2.06 2.48
CA ILE A 41 29.90 1.27 1.28
C ILE A 41 28.91 0.14 1.58
N LYS A 42 29.12 -0.65 2.64
CA LYS A 42 28.18 -1.72 3.05
C LYS A 42 26.80 -1.15 3.33
N LYS A 43 26.70 0.00 3.99
CA LYS A 43 25.41 0.67 4.25
C LYS A 43 24.68 0.99 2.94
N GLN A 44 25.38 1.58 1.98
CA GLN A 44 24.81 1.91 0.66
C GLN A 44 24.39 0.64 -0.10
N LEU A 45 25.22 -0.41 -0.10
CA LEU A 45 24.91 -1.68 -0.75
C LEU A 45 23.70 -2.37 -0.12
N ARG A 46 23.58 -2.35 1.22
CA ARG A 46 22.40 -2.88 1.93
C ARG A 46 21.15 -2.10 1.58
N GLN A 47 21.22 -0.77 1.57
CA GLN A 47 20.09 0.08 1.18
C GLN A 47 19.68 -0.20 -0.28
N ALA A 48 20.62 -0.29 -1.20
CA ALA A 48 20.34 -0.61 -2.60
C ALA A 48 19.73 -2.01 -2.76
N ALA A 49 20.23 -3.00 -2.01
CA ALA A 49 19.67 -4.36 -2.01
C ALA A 49 18.26 -4.40 -1.41
N GLN A 50 18.01 -3.66 -0.32
CA GLN A 50 16.68 -3.51 0.27
C GLN A 50 15.70 -2.87 -0.70
N ILE A 51 16.10 -1.77 -1.36
CA ILE A 51 15.28 -1.09 -2.38
C ILE A 51 14.97 -2.04 -3.55
N LYS A 52 15.97 -2.77 -4.03
CA LYS A 52 15.80 -3.74 -5.11
C LYS A 52 14.86 -4.87 -4.70
N ASN A 53 14.97 -5.38 -3.48
CA ASN A 53 14.07 -6.41 -2.97
C ASN A 53 12.64 -5.87 -2.73
N SER A 54 12.49 -4.64 -2.23
CA SER A 54 11.17 -4.01 -2.08
C SER A 54 10.50 -3.76 -3.43
N GLN A 55 11.26 -3.55 -4.51
CA GLN A 55 10.72 -3.40 -5.86
C GLN A 55 10.00 -4.67 -6.37
N PHE A 56 10.36 -5.85 -5.86
CA PHE A 56 9.65 -7.11 -6.15
C PHE A 56 8.55 -7.44 -5.12
N ASN A 57 8.59 -6.80 -3.95
CA ASN A 57 7.68 -7.02 -2.81
C ASN A 57 6.71 -5.85 -2.59
N PHE A 58 6.38 -5.06 -3.61
CA PHE A 58 5.25 -4.10 -3.60
C PHE A 58 3.90 -4.85 -3.53
N LYS A 59 3.74 -5.68 -2.51
CA LYS A 59 2.54 -6.41 -2.23
C LYS A 59 1.83 -5.65 -1.13
N ILE A 60 1.06 -4.65 -1.53
CA ILE A 60 -0.01 -4.09 -0.70
C ILE A 60 -1.10 -5.13 -0.34
N GLU A 61 -0.88 -6.40 -0.72
CA GLU A 61 -1.72 -7.55 -0.48
C GLU A 61 -1.99 -7.74 1.02
N GLU A 62 -0.99 -7.58 1.88
CA GLU A 62 -1.14 -7.81 3.32
C GLU A 62 -1.90 -6.66 4.00
N GLU A 63 -1.61 -5.40 3.63
CA GLU A 63 -2.27 -4.23 4.18
C GLU A 63 -3.72 -4.10 3.71
N ILE A 64 -4.00 -4.36 2.42
CA ILE A 64 -5.38 -4.40 1.92
C ILE A 64 -6.12 -5.57 2.57
N LYS A 65 -5.49 -6.73 2.73
CA LYS A 65 -6.10 -7.88 3.40
C LYS A 65 -6.49 -7.55 4.84
N GLU A 66 -5.62 -6.89 5.59
CA GLU A 66 -5.93 -6.45 6.97
C GLU A 66 -7.18 -5.55 7.00
N ILE A 67 -7.29 -4.60 6.06
CA ILE A 67 -8.48 -3.75 5.95
C ILE A 67 -9.73 -4.59 5.65
N ILE A 68 -9.64 -5.54 4.72
CA ILE A 68 -10.78 -6.41 4.36
C ILE A 68 -11.22 -7.27 5.54
N ASP A 69 -10.28 -7.85 6.28
CA ASP A 69 -10.56 -8.69 7.45
C ASP A 69 -11.29 -7.89 8.53
N ILE A 70 -10.83 -6.67 8.81
CA ILE A 70 -11.51 -5.78 9.76
C ILE A 70 -12.89 -5.40 9.25
N LEU A 71 -13.00 -4.96 7.99
CA LEU A 71 -14.29 -4.62 7.37
C LEU A 71 -15.31 -5.77 7.43
N SER A 72 -14.84 -7.02 7.34
CA SER A 72 -15.70 -8.21 7.39
C SER A 72 -16.31 -8.50 8.78
N THR A 73 -15.71 -7.95 9.84
CA THR A 73 -16.11 -8.16 11.23
C THR A 73 -16.66 -6.92 11.90
N LEU A 74 -16.68 -5.77 11.19
CA LEU A 74 -17.23 -4.53 11.71
C LEU A 74 -18.73 -4.69 12.02
N GLU A 75 -19.04 -4.63 13.30
CA GLU A 75 -20.42 -4.51 13.76
C GLU A 75 -20.92 -3.07 13.62
N PRO A 76 -22.23 -2.87 13.44
CA PRO A 76 -22.83 -1.54 13.48
C PRO A 76 -22.59 -0.86 14.83
N SER A 77 -21.71 0.13 14.86
CA SER A 77 -21.61 1.01 16.03
C SER A 77 -22.65 2.13 15.91
N GLU A 78 -23.38 2.38 17.00
CA GLU A 78 -24.43 3.41 17.13
C GLU A 78 -23.90 4.85 16.89
N GLY A 79 -22.58 5.04 16.83
CA GLY A 79 -21.91 6.31 16.59
C GLY A 79 -21.44 6.54 15.15
N SER A 80 -21.82 5.70 14.19
CA SER A 80 -21.52 5.89 12.77
C SER A 80 -22.27 7.09 12.18
N GLN A 81 -21.82 8.30 12.53
CA GLN A 81 -22.27 9.52 11.89
C GLN A 81 -21.98 9.43 10.39
N LEU A 82 -23.04 9.47 9.59
CA LEU A 82 -23.00 9.61 8.14
C LEU A 82 -21.99 10.71 7.78
N SER A 83 -20.93 10.34 7.07
CA SER A 83 -19.90 11.30 6.68
C SER A 83 -20.50 12.32 5.70
N TYR A 84 -20.47 13.62 6.05
CA TYR A 84 -20.85 14.71 5.13
C TYR A 84 -20.07 14.68 3.81
N LYS A 85 -18.88 14.08 3.78
CA LYS A 85 -18.09 13.88 2.55
C LYS A 85 -18.76 12.91 1.56
N ALA A 86 -19.70 12.05 1.98
CA ALA A 86 -20.45 11.16 1.08
C ALA A 86 -21.33 11.93 0.07
N MET A 87 -21.63 13.21 0.32
CA MET A 87 -22.42 14.04 -0.59
C MET A 87 -21.72 14.35 -1.93
N ARG A 88 -20.40 14.15 -2.05
CA ARG A 88 -19.66 14.38 -3.31
C ARG A 88 -19.53 13.16 -4.22
N VAL A 89 -20.09 12.00 -3.83
CA VAL A 89 -20.16 10.81 -4.71
C VAL A 89 -21.02 11.12 -5.95
N ASP A 90 -21.98 12.04 -5.82
CA ASP A 90 -22.91 12.43 -6.88
C ASP A 90 -22.23 12.86 -8.18
N ASP A 91 -21.11 13.56 -8.06
CA ASP A 91 -20.39 14.16 -9.18
C ASP A 91 -19.49 13.14 -9.91
N LYS A 92 -19.30 11.96 -9.32
CA LYS A 92 -18.37 10.92 -9.80
C LYS A 92 -19.07 9.74 -10.48
N ILE A 93 -20.35 9.53 -10.20
CA ILE A 93 -21.13 8.44 -10.79
C ILE A 93 -21.98 8.99 -11.93
N LEU A 94 -21.68 8.51 -13.13
CA LEU A 94 -22.35 8.96 -14.33
C LEU A 94 -23.79 8.40 -14.39
N PRO A 95 -24.76 9.14 -14.97
CA PRO A 95 -26.17 8.74 -14.97
C PRO A 95 -26.45 7.37 -15.61
N GLU A 96 -25.68 6.98 -16.63
CA GLU A 96 -25.81 5.70 -17.34
C GLU A 96 -25.52 4.47 -16.46
N SER A 97 -24.80 4.64 -15.35
CA SER A 97 -24.57 3.59 -14.35
C SER A 97 -25.85 3.19 -13.60
N GLY A 98 -26.89 4.02 -13.69
CA GLY A 98 -28.21 3.76 -13.14
C GLY A 98 -28.37 4.10 -11.65
N PRO A 99 -29.61 4.37 -11.20
CA PRO A 99 -29.88 4.87 -9.85
C PRO A 99 -29.55 3.86 -8.76
N ALA A 100 -29.74 2.56 -9.00
CA ALA A 100 -29.45 1.51 -8.03
C ALA A 100 -27.95 1.43 -7.69
N PHE A 101 -27.09 1.49 -8.71
CA PHE A 101 -25.63 1.51 -8.52
C PHE A 101 -25.21 2.74 -7.71
N LYS A 102 -25.75 3.91 -8.07
CA LYS A 102 -25.48 5.17 -7.39
C LYS A 102 -25.87 5.14 -5.91
N ILE A 103 -27.07 4.63 -5.60
CA ILE A 103 -27.55 4.48 -4.21
C ILE A 103 -26.64 3.53 -3.43
N LYS A 104 -26.27 2.39 -4.02
CA LYS A 104 -25.41 1.39 -3.40
C LYS A 104 -24.06 1.98 -2.99
N VAL A 105 -23.35 2.61 -3.93
CA VAL A 105 -22.03 3.21 -3.67
C VAL A 105 -22.15 4.29 -2.59
N LYS A 106 -23.17 5.16 -2.69
CA LYS A 106 -23.41 6.20 -1.68
C LYS A 106 -23.63 5.65 -0.29
N ALA A 107 -24.49 4.65 -0.14
CA ALA A 107 -24.82 4.07 1.15
C ALA A 107 -23.59 3.46 1.81
N GLN A 108 -22.81 2.69 1.05
CA GLN A 108 -21.57 2.08 1.55
C GLN A 108 -20.52 3.13 1.92
N VAL A 109 -20.31 4.14 1.07
CA VAL A 109 -19.40 5.26 1.39
C VAL A 109 -19.86 5.98 2.65
N ALA A 110 -21.13 6.37 2.74
CA ALA A 110 -21.63 7.15 3.86
C ALA A 110 -21.46 6.42 5.20
N TYR A 111 -21.60 5.10 5.19
CA TYR A 111 -21.48 4.25 6.36
C TYR A 111 -20.01 3.93 6.74
N PHE A 112 -19.20 3.47 5.78
CA PHE A 112 -17.86 2.93 6.07
C PHE A 112 -16.72 3.95 5.96
N TYR A 113 -16.95 5.15 5.40
CA TYR A 113 -15.88 6.10 5.08
C TYR A 113 -14.98 6.44 6.27
N THR A 114 -15.58 6.78 7.41
CA THR A 114 -14.84 7.22 8.59
C THR A 114 -13.96 6.09 9.12
N GLU A 115 -14.46 4.86 9.13
CA GLU A 115 -13.74 3.72 9.67
C GLU A 115 -12.60 3.31 8.74
N ILE A 116 -12.86 3.18 7.43
CA ILE A 116 -11.79 2.90 6.45
C ILE A 116 -10.69 3.97 6.51
N LYS A 117 -11.05 5.24 6.69
CA LYS A 117 -10.07 6.32 6.83
C LYS A 117 -9.19 6.13 8.08
N LYS A 118 -9.75 5.70 9.21
CA LYS A 118 -8.96 5.38 10.41
C LYS A 118 -8.02 4.22 10.17
N LEU A 119 -8.47 3.16 9.49
CA LEU A 119 -7.63 2.00 9.15
C LEU A 119 -6.42 2.42 8.32
N PHE A 120 -6.62 3.26 7.30
CA PHE A 120 -5.50 3.81 6.53
C PHE A 120 -4.57 4.70 7.36
N GLN A 121 -5.11 5.50 8.29
CA GLN A 121 -4.27 6.29 9.21
C GLN A 121 -3.43 5.41 10.15
N GLN A 122 -3.98 4.28 10.61
CA GLN A 122 -3.26 3.31 11.44
C GLN A 122 -2.16 2.59 10.64
N LEU A 123 -2.39 2.31 9.36
CA LEU A 123 -1.35 1.80 8.47
C LEU A 123 -0.20 2.81 8.35
N ASP A 124 -0.50 4.09 8.09
CA ASP A 124 0.52 5.13 7.94
C ASP A 124 1.31 5.40 9.23
N GLN A 125 0.68 5.19 10.40
CA GLN A 125 1.37 5.27 11.69
C GLN A 125 2.39 4.14 11.90
N ARG A 126 2.11 2.94 11.37
CA ARG A 126 3.03 1.80 11.42
C ARG A 126 4.13 1.91 10.38
N VAL A 127 3.76 2.23 9.15
CA VAL A 127 4.66 2.35 8.00
C VAL A 127 4.25 3.60 7.21
N PRO A 128 5.06 4.67 7.23
CA PRO A 128 4.71 5.92 6.55
C PRO A 128 4.49 5.75 5.04
N ASN A 129 3.50 6.48 4.50
CA ASN A 129 3.11 6.55 3.08
C ASN A 129 2.45 5.29 2.50
N THR A 130 2.14 4.29 3.32
CA THR A 130 1.46 3.07 2.89
C THR A 130 0.11 3.34 2.24
N SER A 131 -0.72 4.23 2.82
CA SER A 131 -2.03 4.56 2.25
C SER A 131 -1.93 5.22 0.88
N GLU A 132 -0.96 6.13 0.69
CA GLU A 132 -0.73 6.82 -0.57
C GLU A 132 -0.27 5.86 -1.67
N ILE A 133 0.61 4.91 -1.34
CA ILE A 133 1.02 3.84 -2.24
C ILE A 133 -0.19 3.04 -2.70
N ILE A 134 -1.02 2.57 -1.76
CA ILE A 134 -2.25 1.81 -2.06
C ILE A 134 -3.18 2.61 -2.98
N PHE A 135 -3.40 3.89 -2.68
CA PHE A 135 -4.28 4.75 -3.47
C PHE A 135 -3.77 4.91 -4.91
N ASN A 136 -2.44 5.03 -5.08
CA ASN A 136 -1.82 5.16 -6.39
C ASN A 136 -1.87 3.86 -7.21
N GLU A 137 -1.76 2.70 -6.59
CA GLU A 137 -1.92 1.42 -7.29
C GLU A 137 -3.35 1.22 -7.80
N VAL A 138 -4.34 1.46 -6.94
CA VAL A 138 -5.76 1.40 -7.33
C VAL A 138 -6.06 2.43 -8.43
N LYS A 139 -5.52 3.65 -8.33
CA LYS A 139 -5.66 4.69 -9.35
C LYS A 139 -5.02 4.26 -10.68
N THR A 140 -3.85 3.65 -10.64
CA THR A 140 -3.15 3.15 -11.83
C THR A 140 -3.97 2.07 -12.52
N TYR A 141 -4.47 1.08 -11.78
CA TYR A 141 -5.28 0.02 -12.36
C TYR A 141 -6.60 0.54 -12.93
N TYR A 142 -7.26 1.46 -12.24
CA TYR A 142 -8.43 2.17 -12.78
C TYR A 142 -8.13 2.86 -14.11
N LEU A 143 -7.03 3.61 -14.21
CA LEU A 143 -6.67 4.34 -15.44
C LEU A 143 -6.40 3.38 -16.60
N ILE A 144 -5.82 2.20 -16.32
CA ILE A 144 -5.67 1.13 -17.31
C ILE A 144 -7.04 0.69 -17.81
N LEU A 145 -7.99 0.39 -16.91
CA LEU A 145 -9.35 -0.04 -17.29
C LEU A 145 -10.12 1.06 -18.06
N LYS A 146 -9.97 2.33 -17.66
CA LYS A 146 -10.56 3.49 -18.36
C LYS A 146 -10.02 3.63 -19.78
N ARG A 147 -8.72 3.38 -19.99
CA ARG A 147 -8.09 3.41 -21.32
C ARG A 147 -8.66 2.34 -22.26
N GLU A 148 -9.13 1.22 -21.73
CA GLU A 148 -9.82 0.17 -22.50
C GLU A 148 -11.29 0.51 -22.80
N ASN A 149 -11.75 1.74 -22.48
CA ASN A 149 -13.12 2.23 -22.69
C ASN A 149 -14.22 1.41 -21.99
N LEU A 150 -13.88 0.81 -20.84
CA LEU A 150 -14.86 0.10 -20.01
C LEU A 150 -15.84 1.07 -19.34
N SER A 151 -17.08 0.63 -19.16
CA SER A 151 -18.11 1.35 -18.40
C SER A 151 -17.78 1.40 -16.90
N GLN A 152 -18.38 2.34 -16.16
CA GLN A 152 -18.15 2.45 -14.71
C GLN A 152 -18.50 1.17 -13.95
N SER A 153 -19.54 0.45 -14.39
CA SER A 153 -19.96 -0.83 -13.80
C SER A 153 -18.96 -1.95 -14.09
N GLU A 154 -18.37 -1.99 -15.29
CA GLU A 154 -17.32 -2.96 -15.62
C GLU A 154 -16.05 -2.68 -14.82
N ILE A 155 -15.60 -1.42 -14.80
CA ILE A 155 -14.44 -0.97 -14.01
C ILE A 155 -14.62 -1.34 -12.54
N TYR A 156 -15.81 -1.08 -11.99
CA TYR A 156 -16.16 -1.44 -10.62
C TYR A 156 -15.94 -2.93 -10.33
N ASN A 157 -16.50 -3.81 -11.18
CA ASN A 157 -16.36 -5.25 -11.03
C ASN A 157 -14.90 -5.71 -11.17
N HIS A 158 -14.14 -5.10 -12.09
CA HIS A 158 -12.72 -5.39 -12.27
C HIS A 158 -11.89 -4.99 -11.04
N LEU A 159 -12.17 -3.84 -10.44
CA LEU A 159 -11.49 -3.40 -9.21
C LEU A 159 -11.78 -4.35 -8.04
N ILE A 160 -13.03 -4.80 -7.88
CA ILE A 160 -13.39 -5.78 -6.84
C ILE A 160 -12.61 -7.09 -7.05
N ASN A 161 -12.59 -7.59 -8.28
CA ASN A 161 -11.90 -8.84 -8.60
C ASN A 161 -10.39 -8.72 -8.43
N TRP A 162 -9.81 -7.57 -8.76
CA TRP A 162 -8.39 -7.30 -8.55
C TRP A 162 -8.03 -7.30 -7.07
N ILE A 163 -8.80 -6.58 -6.24
CA ILE A 163 -8.61 -6.59 -4.78
C ILE A 163 -8.66 -8.03 -4.24
N LYS A 164 -9.71 -8.78 -4.59
CA LYS A 164 -9.88 -10.17 -4.13
C LYS A 164 -8.73 -11.10 -4.55
N THR A 165 -8.26 -10.96 -5.79
CA THR A 165 -7.19 -11.81 -6.33
C THR A 165 -5.88 -11.52 -5.61
N ASN A 166 -5.57 -10.25 -5.37
CA ASN A 166 -4.32 -9.84 -4.73
C ASN A 166 -4.31 -10.17 -3.23
N THR A 167 -5.42 -10.01 -2.53
CA THR A 167 -5.50 -10.34 -1.09
C THR A 167 -5.76 -11.82 -0.81
N LYS A 168 -6.09 -12.61 -1.83
CA LYS A 168 -6.60 -13.99 -1.71
C LYS A 168 -7.86 -14.08 -0.85
N GLU A 169 -8.61 -12.99 -0.74
CA GLU A 169 -9.81 -12.91 0.07
C GLU A 169 -11.07 -13.32 -0.71
N THR A 170 -11.97 -14.03 -0.02
CA THR A 170 -13.24 -14.47 -0.60
C THR A 170 -14.40 -13.56 -0.23
N ASN A 171 -14.24 -12.68 0.77
CA ASN A 171 -15.27 -11.76 1.21
C ASN A 171 -15.52 -10.67 0.17
N SER A 172 -16.51 -10.91 -0.68
CA SER A 172 -16.84 -10.03 -1.80
C SER A 172 -17.48 -8.71 -1.33
N VAL A 173 -18.15 -8.71 -0.16
CA VAL A 173 -18.82 -7.52 0.38
C VAL A 173 -17.80 -6.53 0.94
N ALA A 174 -16.81 -7.01 1.69
CA ALA A 174 -15.77 -6.16 2.24
C ALA A 174 -14.88 -5.54 1.12
N ALA A 175 -14.55 -6.34 0.09
CA ALA A 175 -13.85 -5.83 -1.10
C ALA A 175 -14.69 -4.77 -1.84
N GLU A 176 -16.00 -5.00 -1.96
CA GLU A 176 -16.93 -4.05 -2.58
C GLU A 176 -16.97 -2.71 -1.83
N VAL A 177 -17.11 -2.76 -0.51
CA VAL A 177 -17.10 -1.58 0.37
C VAL A 177 -15.80 -0.78 0.19
N LEU A 178 -14.67 -1.47 0.10
CA LEU A 178 -13.37 -0.83 -0.11
C LEU A 178 -13.26 -0.17 -1.50
N VAL A 179 -13.79 -0.79 -2.56
CA VAL A 179 -13.88 -0.17 -3.89
C VAL A 179 -14.76 1.08 -3.86
N CYS A 180 -15.89 1.04 -3.16
CA CYS A 180 -16.75 2.22 -2.98
C CYS A 180 -16.01 3.37 -2.28
N PHE A 181 -15.18 3.07 -1.28
CA PHE A 181 -14.31 4.07 -0.66
C PHE A 181 -13.32 4.69 -1.67
N PHE A 182 -12.69 3.88 -2.53
CA PHE A 182 -11.77 4.37 -3.56
C PHE A 182 -12.46 5.20 -4.64
N ILE A 183 -13.68 4.81 -5.05
CA ILE A 183 -14.52 5.64 -5.94
C ILE A 183 -14.66 7.05 -5.36
N GLN A 184 -14.93 7.15 -4.05
CA GLN A 184 -15.13 8.43 -3.40
C GLN A 184 -13.84 9.22 -3.15
N ASN A 185 -12.79 8.60 -2.63
CA ASN A 185 -11.58 9.32 -2.20
C ASN A 185 -10.59 9.57 -3.32
N CYS A 186 -10.49 8.65 -4.27
CA CYS A 186 -9.57 8.84 -5.36
C CYS A 186 -10.26 9.73 -6.42
N GLU A 187 -9.51 10.65 -7.03
CA GLU A 187 -9.90 11.35 -8.27
C GLU A 187 -10.13 10.39 -9.45
N VAL A 188 -10.00 9.09 -9.20
CA VAL A 188 -10.29 7.95 -10.08
C VAL A 188 -11.55 8.20 -10.90
N TYR A 189 -12.70 8.49 -10.29
CA TYR A 189 -13.95 8.67 -11.05
C TYR A 189 -14.22 10.12 -11.51
N SER A 190 -13.20 10.98 -11.51
CA SER A 190 -13.29 12.39 -11.97
C SER A 190 -12.94 12.54 -13.46
#